data_AF-A0A536TE50-F1
#
_entry.id   AF-A0A536TE50-F1
#
_cell.length_a   1.000
_cell.length_b   1.000
_cell.length_c   1.000
_cell.angle_alpha   90.00
_cell.angle_beta   90.00
_cell.angle_gamma   90.00
#
_symmetry.space_group_name_H-M   'P 1'
#
loop_
_entity.id
_entity.type
_entity.pdbx_description
1 polymer ?
#
loop_
_entity_poly.entity_id
_entity_poly.type
_entity_poly.pdbx_seq_one_letter_code
_entity_poly.pdbx_strand_id
1 'polypeptide(L)'
;MTLRPLLPTALAVLATFALSVLAQTPAPAQPPAQTLAIPPINCVAPQYPSKEGRMEKRAEAYNRAVEAFNRDNKAYGECVKKYVEDSKTLAKAAADAANKAIDDYNKYTEALKKKIEED
;
A
#
# COMPACT_ATOMS: atom_id res chain seq x y z
N MET A 1 13.41 47.79 -59.99
CA MET A 1 13.74 46.61 -59.19
C MET A 1 13.89 45.39 -60.10
N THR A 2 15.15 45.08 -60.40
CA THR A 2 15.80 43.77 -60.66
C THR A 2 15.04 42.57 -61.28
N LEU A 3 15.44 42.25 -62.52
CA LEU A 3 15.94 40.97 -63.10
C LEU A 3 15.16 39.63 -62.97
N ARG A 4 14.67 39.18 -64.14
CA ARG A 4 14.50 37.79 -64.66
C ARG A 4 15.85 37.01 -64.70
N PRO A 5 15.94 35.73 -65.17
CA PRO A 5 15.28 34.46 -64.83
C PRO A 5 16.34 33.29 -64.68
N LEU A 6 15.91 32.00 -64.71
CA LEU A 6 16.65 30.76 -65.09
C LEU A 6 16.94 29.67 -64.01
N LEU A 7 16.34 28.47 -64.28
CA LEU A 7 16.94 27.11 -64.29
C LEU A 7 17.28 26.32 -62.97
N PRO A 8 17.47 24.97 -63.04
CA PRO A 8 16.82 23.97 -62.18
C PRO A 8 17.85 23.04 -61.47
N THR A 9 17.39 21.87 -60.99
CA THR A 9 18.12 20.62 -60.64
C THR A 9 18.78 20.45 -59.26
N ALA A 10 18.63 19.19 -58.79
CA ALA A 10 19.39 18.45 -57.77
C ALA A 10 19.12 18.83 -56.29
N LEU A 11 19.04 17.92 -55.32
CA LEU A 11 19.76 16.66 -55.11
C LEU A 11 18.90 15.72 -54.25
N ALA A 12 19.00 14.43 -54.52
CA ALA A 12 18.60 13.38 -53.60
C ALA A 12 19.40 13.45 -52.30
N VAL A 13 18.71 13.37 -51.16
CA VAL A 13 19.32 12.93 -49.89
C VAL A 13 18.47 11.79 -49.35
N LEU A 14 18.84 10.59 -49.78
CA LEU A 14 18.67 9.35 -49.02
C LEU A 14 19.47 9.51 -47.72
N ALA A 15 18.80 9.92 -46.64
CA ALA A 15 19.33 9.81 -45.29
C ALA A 15 18.44 8.82 -44.51
N THR A 16 18.86 7.56 -44.62
CA THR A 16 18.73 6.50 -43.61
C THR A 16 18.18 6.94 -42.24
N PHE A 17 16.87 6.83 -42.05
CA PHE A 17 16.30 6.62 -40.72
C PHE A 17 16.21 5.12 -40.46
N ALA A 18 17.38 4.49 -40.31
CA ALA A 18 17.47 3.26 -39.52
C ALA A 18 17.39 3.67 -38.05
N LEU A 19 16.18 3.98 -37.58
CA LEU A 19 15.92 4.01 -36.14
C LEU A 19 15.99 2.57 -35.68
N SER A 20 17.10 2.24 -35.04
CA SER A 20 17.32 1.03 -34.27
C SER A 20 16.06 0.72 -33.48
N VAL A 21 15.36 -0.35 -33.87
CA VAL A 21 14.34 -0.99 -33.06
C VAL A 21 15.06 -1.45 -31.79
N LEU A 22 15.00 -0.63 -30.73
CA LEU A 22 15.31 -1.11 -29.39
C LEU A 22 14.35 -2.26 -29.14
N ALA A 23 14.90 -3.46 -29.02
CA ALA A 23 14.18 -4.63 -28.57
C ALA A 23 13.52 -4.28 -27.23
N GLN A 24 12.22 -3.95 -27.27
CA GLN A 24 11.40 -3.81 -26.09
C GLN A 24 11.16 -5.23 -25.58
N THR A 25 12.05 -5.70 -24.70
CA THR A 25 11.75 -6.87 -23.90
C THR A 25 10.45 -6.55 -23.16
N PRO A 26 9.34 -7.29 -23.39
CA PRO A 26 8.09 -7.02 -22.72
C PRO A 26 8.35 -7.06 -21.21
N ALA A 27 7.94 -6.00 -20.51
CA ALA A 27 8.05 -5.96 -19.06
C ALA A 27 7.38 -7.22 -18.50
N PRO A 28 8.03 -7.97 -17.58
CA PRO A 28 7.43 -9.15 -17.00
C PRO A 28 6.07 -8.76 -16.42
N ALA A 29 5.04 -9.53 -16.78
CA ALA A 29 3.68 -9.29 -16.35
C ALA A 29 3.65 -9.14 -14.82
N GLN A 30 3.36 -7.93 -14.34
CA GLN A 30 3.24 -7.70 -12.91
C GLN A 30 2.02 -8.50 -12.41
N PRO A 31 2.19 -9.38 -11.42
CA PRO A 31 1.05 -10.03 -10.79
C PRO A 31 0.11 -8.95 -10.23
N PRO A 32 -1.21 -9.19 -10.22
CA PRO A 32 -2.17 -8.22 -9.70
C PRO A 32 -1.75 -7.79 -8.30
N ALA A 33 -1.73 -6.47 -8.07
CA ALA A 33 -1.42 -5.91 -6.77
C ALA A 33 -2.40 -6.50 -5.74
N GLN A 34 -1.88 -7.35 -4.85
CA GLN A 34 -2.67 -7.86 -3.75
C GLN A 34 -2.83 -6.71 -2.75
N THR A 35 -4.00 -6.09 -2.74
CA THR A 35 -4.35 -5.12 -1.70
C THR A 35 -4.43 -5.88 -0.38
N LEU A 36 -3.53 -5.57 0.55
CA LEU A 36 -3.63 -6.01 1.94
C LEU A 36 -4.87 -5.35 2.55
N ALA A 37 -6.00 -6.06 2.51
CA ALA A 37 -7.22 -5.60 3.14
C ALA A 37 -7.06 -5.69 4.66
N ILE A 38 -7.01 -4.54 5.33
CA ILE A 38 -7.11 -4.49 6.79
C ILE A 38 -8.58 -4.79 7.12
N PRO A 39 -8.88 -5.85 7.89
CA PRO A 39 -10.25 -6.15 8.26
C PRO A 39 -10.86 -4.97 9.04
N PRO A 40 -12.17 -4.69 8.93
CA PRO A 40 -12.80 -3.66 9.75
C PRO A 40 -12.85 -4.09 11.22
N ILE A 41 -12.74 -3.12 12.14
CA ILE A 41 -12.97 -3.36 13.57
C ILE A 41 -14.47 -3.49 13.84
N ASN A 42 -14.90 -4.69 14.29
CA ASN A 42 -16.31 -4.97 14.60
C ASN A 42 -16.61 -4.92 16.11
N CYS A 43 -15.73 -4.28 16.89
CA CYS A 43 -15.89 -4.15 18.34
C CYS A 43 -16.87 -3.01 18.66
N VAL A 44 -17.96 -3.30 19.37
CA VAL A 44 -18.97 -2.30 19.76
C VAL A 44 -18.68 -1.82 21.17
N ALA A 45 -18.46 -0.51 21.32
CA ALA A 45 -18.26 0.10 22.62
C ALA A 45 -19.58 0.11 23.41
N PRO A 46 -19.62 -0.40 24.66
CA PRO A 46 -20.82 -0.33 25.48
C PRO A 46 -21.06 1.11 25.93
N GLN A 47 -22.33 1.48 26.05
CA GLN A 47 -22.73 2.78 26.57
C GLN A 47 -22.74 2.75 28.10
N TYR A 48 -22.09 3.73 28.74
CA TYR A 48 -22.16 3.86 30.19
C TYR A 48 -23.58 4.23 30.62
N PRO A 49 -24.14 3.62 31.67
CA PRO A 49 -25.46 3.98 32.17
C PRO A 49 -25.46 5.45 32.62
N SER A 50 -26.19 6.31 31.91
CA SER A 50 -26.31 7.72 32.29
C SER A 50 -27.22 7.88 33.50
N LYS A 51 -26.98 8.94 34.28
CA LYS A 51 -27.84 9.34 35.40
C LYS A 51 -29.13 10.03 34.93
N GLU A 52 -29.20 10.39 33.65
CA GLU A 52 -30.32 11.10 33.06
C GLU A 52 -31.48 10.13 32.80
N GLY A 53 -32.60 10.36 33.49
CA GLY A 53 -33.81 9.55 33.33
C GLY A 53 -33.95 8.43 34.36
N ARG A 54 -34.21 8.80 35.61
CA ARG A 54 -34.85 7.95 36.65
C ARG A 54 -34.10 6.70 37.14
N MET A 55 -32.98 6.29 36.56
CA MET A 55 -32.24 5.09 37.00
C MET A 55 -31.52 5.29 38.34
N GLU A 56 -30.99 6.48 38.62
CA GLU A 56 -30.32 6.78 39.90
C GLU A 56 -31.29 6.73 41.09
N LYS A 57 -32.59 7.04 40.87
CA LYS A 57 -33.65 6.90 41.87
C LYS A 57 -33.99 5.43 42.19
N ARG A 58 -33.42 4.48 41.44
CA ARG A 58 -33.51 3.03 41.67
C ARG A 58 -32.09 2.48 41.79
N ALA A 59 -31.43 2.77 42.91
CA ALA A 59 -30.02 2.45 43.18
C ALA A 59 -29.62 1.03 42.77
N GLU A 60 -30.44 0.03 43.06
CA GLU A 60 -30.17 -1.37 42.66
C GLU A 60 -30.19 -1.60 41.14
N ALA A 61 -31.09 -0.95 40.41
CA ALA A 61 -31.16 -1.06 38.96
C ALA A 61 -29.97 -0.37 38.29
N TYR A 62 -29.54 0.77 38.83
CA TYR A 62 -28.32 1.46 38.40
C TYR A 62 -27.08 0.58 38.65
N ASN A 63 -26.95 0.00 39.84
CA ASN A 63 -25.81 -0.87 40.17
C ASN A 63 -25.70 -2.07 39.22
N ARG A 64 -26.82 -2.74 38.92
CA ARG A 64 -26.85 -3.83 37.92
C ARG A 64 -26.46 -3.36 36.52
N ALA A 65 -26.87 -2.16 36.11
CA ALA A 65 -26.49 -1.60 34.83
C ALA A 65 -24.98 -1.28 34.76
N VAL A 66 -24.38 -0.81 35.86
CA VAL A 66 -22.93 -0.57 35.96
C VAL A 66 -22.16 -1.90 35.92
N GLU A 67 -22.62 -2.93 36.62
CA GLU A 67 -22.02 -4.26 36.56
C GLU A 67 -22.05 -4.85 35.14
N ALA A 68 -23.19 -4.71 34.45
CA ALA A 68 -23.32 -5.11 33.05
C ALA A 68 -22.36 -4.34 32.15
N PHE A 69 -22.29 -3.01 32.29
CA PHE A 69 -21.34 -2.17 31.57
C PHE A 69 -19.89 -2.63 31.79
N ASN A 70 -19.48 -2.90 33.03
CA ASN A 70 -18.11 -3.31 33.33
C ASN A 70 -17.73 -4.63 32.63
N ARG A 71 -18.64 -5.61 32.63
CA ARG A 71 -18.45 -6.87 31.91
C ARG A 71 -18.34 -6.63 30.40
N ASP A 72 -19.27 -5.85 29.84
CA ASP A 72 -19.31 -5.60 28.40
C ASP A 72 -18.12 -4.75 27.94
N ASN A 73 -17.61 -3.85 28.80
CA ASN A 73 -16.42 -3.05 28.55
C ASN A 73 -15.15 -3.90 28.57
N LYS A 74 -15.08 -4.89 29.46
CA LYS A 74 -14.00 -5.88 29.43
C LYS A 74 -14.03 -6.67 28.11
N ALA A 75 -15.19 -7.15 27.68
CA ALA A 75 -15.34 -7.86 26.41
C ALA A 75 -14.97 -6.98 25.20
N TYR A 76 -15.36 -5.70 25.20
CA TYR A 76 -14.93 -4.73 24.21
C TYR A 76 -13.41 -4.58 24.17
N GLY A 77 -12.77 -4.42 25.33
CA GLY A 77 -11.31 -4.33 25.43
C GLY A 77 -10.59 -5.57 24.90
N GLU A 78 -11.11 -6.77 25.17
CA GLU A 78 -10.57 -8.02 24.63
C GLU A 78 -10.73 -8.10 23.10
N CYS A 79 -11.88 -7.68 22.56
CA CYS A 79 -12.12 -7.59 21.12
C CYS A 79 -11.11 -6.65 20.44
N VAL A 80 -10.92 -5.45 20.98
CA VAL A 80 -9.98 -4.46 20.43
C VAL A 80 -8.54 -4.98 20.47
N LYS A 81 -8.13 -5.63 21.57
CA LYS A 81 -6.79 -6.25 21.66
C LYS A 81 -6.58 -7.30 20.58
N LYS A 82 -7.54 -8.20 20.39
CA LYS A 82 -7.48 -9.21 19.34
C LYS A 82 -7.33 -8.58 17.96
N TYR A 83 -8.13 -7.55 17.66
CA TYR A 83 -8.04 -6.83 16.39
C TYR A 83 -6.65 -6.25 16.14
N VAL A 84 -6.02 -5.66 17.18
CA VAL A 84 -4.67 -5.11 17.09
C VAL A 84 -3.64 -6.21 16.86
N GLU A 85 -3.75 -7.35 17.54
CA GLU A 85 -2.85 -8.50 17.36
C GLU A 85 -2.94 -9.09 15.94
N ASP A 86 -4.16 -9.27 15.44
CA ASP A 86 -4.41 -9.76 14.08
C ASP A 86 -3.82 -8.76 13.05
N SER A 87 -4.01 -7.45 13.28
CA SER A 87 -3.46 -6.39 12.42
C SER A 87 -1.93 -6.33 12.45
N LYS A 88 -1.32 -6.53 13.62
CA LYS A 88 0.15 -6.57 13.78
C LYS A 88 0.77 -7.72 12.97
N THR A 89 0.09 -8.86 12.94
CA THR A 89 0.53 -10.02 12.16
C THR A 89 0.55 -9.70 10.67
N LEU A 90 -0.50 -9.04 10.16
CA LEU A 90 -0.56 -8.57 8.77
C LEU A 90 0.55 -7.57 8.45
N ALA A 91 0.75 -6.57 9.30
CA ALA A 91 1.79 -5.56 9.13
C ALA A 91 3.20 -6.17 9.14
N LYS A 92 3.44 -7.16 10.01
CA LYS A 92 4.71 -7.88 10.05
C LYS A 92 4.97 -8.65 8.75
N ALA A 93 3.97 -9.37 8.24
CA ALA A 93 4.12 -10.09 6.97
C ALA A 93 4.45 -9.15 5.80
N ALA A 94 3.82 -7.98 5.76
CA ALA A 94 4.12 -6.95 4.76
C ALA A 94 5.55 -6.41 4.88
N ALA A 95 5.99 -6.12 6.11
CA ALA A 95 7.35 -5.65 6.38
C ALA A 95 8.41 -6.69 6.01
N ASP A 96 8.18 -7.96 6.36
CA ASP A 96 9.09 -9.06 6.04
C ASP A 96 9.21 -9.25 4.50
N ALA A 97 8.09 -9.13 3.76
CA ALA A 97 8.11 -9.17 2.30
C ALA A 97 8.88 -7.98 1.68
N ALA A 98 8.68 -6.77 2.21
CA ALA A 98 9.40 -5.58 1.74
C ALA A 98 10.91 -5.69 1.98
N ASN A 99 11.32 -6.13 3.18
CA ASN A 99 12.72 -6.36 3.51
C ASN A 99 13.37 -7.38 2.59
N LYS A 100 12.67 -8.48 2.28
CA LYS A 100 13.16 -9.48 1.33
C LYS A 100 13.40 -8.88 -0.07
N ALA A 101 12.49 -8.02 -0.55
CA ALA A 101 12.65 -7.36 -1.84
C ALA A 101 13.87 -6.43 -1.86
N ILE A 102 14.10 -5.69 -0.76
CA ILE A 102 15.29 -4.85 -0.59
C ILE A 102 16.57 -5.69 -0.62
N ASP A 103 16.59 -6.82 0.11
CA ASP A 103 17.74 -7.72 0.14
C ASP A 103 18.05 -8.28 -1.25
N ASP A 104 17.03 -8.67 -2.01
CA ASP A 104 17.19 -9.19 -3.37
C ASP A 104 17.73 -8.09 -4.31
N TYR A 105 17.23 -6.86 -4.19
CA TYR A 105 17.75 -5.71 -4.95
C TYR A 105 19.21 -5.38 -4.61
N ASN A 106 19.56 -5.38 -3.32
CA ASN A 106 20.91 -5.13 -2.85
C ASN A 106 21.88 -6.20 -3.39
N LYS A 107 21.52 -7.48 -3.31
CA LYS A 107 22.32 -8.58 -3.88
C LYS A 107 22.52 -8.42 -5.39
N TYR A 108 21.46 -8.09 -6.12
CA TYR A 108 21.54 -7.84 -7.55
C TYR A 108 22.51 -6.70 -7.87
N THR A 109 22.39 -5.58 -7.15
CA THR A 109 23.22 -4.39 -7.35
C THR A 109 24.69 -4.68 -7.07
N GLU A 110 24.99 -5.41 -5.99
CA GLU A 110 26.37 -5.81 -5.66
C GLU A 110 26.93 -6.79 -6.69
N ALA A 111 26.14 -7.73 -7.21
CA ALA A 111 26.57 -8.61 -8.28
C ALA A 111 26.85 -7.84 -9.58
N LEU A 112 26.06 -6.82 -9.89
CA LEU A 112 26.28 -5.96 -11.06
C LEU A 112 27.56 -5.12 -10.92
N LYS A 113 27.80 -4.52 -9.75
CA LYS A 113 29.04 -3.77 -9.48
C LYS A 113 30.28 -4.63 -9.69
N LYS A 114 30.29 -5.86 -9.15
CA LYS A 114 31.40 -6.79 -9.33
C LYS A 114 31.70 -7.07 -10.80
N LYS A 115 30.66 -7.30 -11.61
CA LYS A 115 30.84 -7.51 -13.05
C LYS A 115 31.43 -6.29 -13.78
N ILE A 116 31.03 -5.09 -13.38
CA ILE A 116 31.55 -3.83 -13.96
C ILE A 116 33.01 -3.61 -13.54
N GLU A 117 33.41 -4.02 -12.34
CA GLU A 117 34.78 -3.89 -11.85
C GLU A 117 35.72 -4.99 -12.39
N GLU A 118 35.17 -6.12 -12.83
CA GLU A 118 35.90 -7.24 -13.44
C GLU A 118 36.16 -7.05 -14.95
N ASP A 119 35.41 -6.17 -15.62
CA ASP A 119 35.57 -5.76 -17.04
C ASP A 119 36.55 -4.57 -17.21
#